data_AF-A0AA38HE62-F1
#
_entry.id   AF-A0AA38HE62-F1
#
_cell.length_a   1.000
_cell.length_b   1.000
_cell.length_c   1.000
_cell.angle_alpha   90.00
_cell.angle_beta   90.00
_cell.angle_gamma   90.00
#
_symmetry.space_group_name_H-M   'P 1'
#
loop_
_entity.id
_entity.type
_entity.pdbx_description
1 polymer ?
#
loop_
_entity_poly.entity_id
_entity_poly.type
_entity_poly.pdbx_seq_one_letter_code
_entity_poly.pdbx_strand_id
1 'polypeptide(L)' 'KKVKDPNAPKRPPSAYLIFQNEVREEMRSKLPADASYKDVIAAIAARWKEMTAEEKK' A
#
# COMPACT_ATOMS: atom_id res chain seq x y z
N LYS A 1 -22.22 10.29 10.03
CA LYS A 1 -21.26 9.78 9.00
C LYS A 1 -21.37 10.73 7.81
N LYS A 2 -20.39 11.63 7.56
CA LYS A 2 -20.49 12.58 6.44
C LYS A 2 -20.59 11.78 5.14
N VAL A 3 -21.73 11.88 4.46
CA VAL A 3 -21.95 11.28 3.14
C VAL A 3 -20.96 11.98 2.21
N LYS A 4 -19.97 11.25 1.68
CA LYS A 4 -19.05 11.80 0.69
C LYS A 4 -19.87 12.16 -0.55
N ASP A 5 -19.73 13.38 -1.03
CA ASP A 5 -20.33 13.81 -2.30
C ASP A 5 -19.98 12.82 -3.42
N PRO A 6 -20.97 12.28 -4.16
CA PRO A 6 -20.75 11.32 -5.24
C PRO A 6 -19.84 11.86 -6.36
N ASN A 7 -19.83 13.18 -6.54
CA ASN A 7 -19.06 13.89 -7.57
C ASN A 7 -17.71 14.39 -7.10
N ALA A 8 -17.32 14.14 -5.84
CA ALA A 8 -16.00 14.54 -5.38
C ALA A 8 -14.92 13.70 -6.07
N PRO A 9 -13.86 14.31 -6.64
CA PRO A 9 -12.76 13.56 -7.20
C PRO A 9 -12.15 12.67 -6.10
N LYS A 10 -11.87 11.41 -6.44
CA LYS A 10 -11.14 10.52 -5.54
C LYS A 10 -9.85 11.23 -5.12
N ARG A 11 -9.63 11.34 -3.81
CA ARG A 11 -8.41 11.96 -3.26
C ARG A 11 -7.19 11.33 -3.93
N PRO A 12 -6.17 12.11 -4.29
CA PRO A 12 -4.95 11.55 -4.84
C PRO A 12 -4.39 10.53 -3.83
N PRO A 13 -3.89 9.38 -4.32
CA PRO A 13 -3.25 8.40 -3.46
C PRO A 13 -2.01 9.03 -2.81
N SER A 14 -1.83 8.80 -1.51
CA SER A 14 -0.61 9.17 -0.79
C SER A 14 0.59 8.39 -1.36
N ALA A 15 1.81 8.90 -1.19
CA ALA A 15 3.05 8.20 -1.58
C ALA A 15 3.08 6.74 -1.07
N TYR A 16 2.58 6.49 0.15
CA TYR A 16 2.46 5.13 0.68
C TYR A 16 1.45 4.24 -0.07
N LEU A 17 0.35 4.79 -0.58
CA LEU A 17 -0.65 4.04 -1.37
C LEU A 17 -0.11 3.70 -2.76
N ILE A 18 0.70 4.57 -3.35
CA ILE A 18 1.38 4.32 -4.62
C ILE A 18 2.40 3.20 -4.42
N PHE A 19 3.28 3.34 -3.42
CA PHE A 19 4.25 2.32 -3.03
C PHE A 19 3.59 0.98 -2.71
N GLN A 20 2.50 0.99 -1.94
CA GLN A 20 1.77 -0.23 -1.62
C GLN A 20 1.24 -0.91 -2.88
N ASN A 21 0.71 -0.17 -3.87
CA ASN A 21 0.21 -0.78 -5.10
C ASN A 21 1.34 -1.40 -5.94
N GLU A 22 2.49 -0.75 -6.04
CA GLU A 22 3.65 -1.26 -6.77
C GLU A 22 4.24 -2.51 -6.09
N VAL A 23 4.44 -2.44 -4.77
CA VAL A 23 5.05 -3.53 -4.00
C VAL A 23 4.05 -4.65 -3.72
N ARG A 24 2.74 -4.39 -3.77
CA ARG A 24 1.72 -5.43 -3.59
C ARG A 24 1.83 -6.50 -4.65
N GLU A 25 2.06 -6.16 -5.91
CA GLU A 25 2.22 -7.17 -6.96
C GLU A 25 3.47 -8.02 -6.70
N GLU A 26 4.60 -7.36 -6.41
CA GLU A 26 5.87 -8.04 -6.09
C GLU A 26 5.76 -8.94 -4.85
N MET A 27 5.14 -8.44 -3.78
CA MET A 27 4.94 -9.19 -2.54
C MET A 27 3.95 -10.32 -2.71
N ARG A 28 2.95 -10.18 -3.59
CA ARG A 28 2.02 -11.27 -3.90
C ARG A 28 2.66 -12.37 -4.74
N SER A 29 3.72 -12.06 -5.50
CA SER A 29 4.55 -13.06 -6.19
C SER A 29 5.56 -13.72 -5.24
N LYS A 30 6.06 -13.00 -4.24
CA LYS A 30 7.02 -13.52 -3.24
C LYS A 30 6.35 -14.31 -2.11
N LEU A 31 5.14 -13.91 -1.71
CA LEU A 31 4.35 -14.59 -0.70
C LEU A 31 3.49 -15.69 -1.36
N PRO A 32 3.22 -16.80 -0.64
CA PRO A 32 2.28 -17.81 -1.12
C PRO A 32 0.91 -17.17 -1.38
N ALA A 33 0.19 -17.68 -2.39
CA ALA A 33 -1.13 -17.15 -2.79
C ALA A 33 -2.20 -17.22 -1.68
N ASP A 34 -1.94 -18.03 -0.65
CA ASP A 34 -2.76 -18.19 0.57
C ASP A 34 -2.40 -17.17 1.68
N ALA A 35 -1.39 -16.31 1.46
CA ALA A 35 -1.07 -15.24 2.40
C ALA A 35 -2.26 -14.28 2.51
N SER A 36 -2.69 -14.01 3.74
CA SER A 36 -3.80 -13.10 3.97
C SER A 36 -3.43 -11.71 3.44
N TYR A 37 -4.40 -11.00 2.89
CA TYR A 37 -4.21 -9.61 2.49
C TYR A 37 -3.65 -8.74 3.64
N LYS A 38 -4.00 -9.09 4.89
CA LYS A 38 -3.43 -8.46 6.09
C LYS A 38 -1.94 -8.70 6.24
N ASP A 39 -1.47 -9.90 5.98
CA ASP A 39 -0.05 -10.27 6.10
C ASP A 39 0.78 -9.60 5.00
N VAL A 40 0.24 -9.55 3.79
CA VAL A 40 0.84 -8.81 2.67
C VAL A 40 0.97 -7.32 3.02
N ILE A 41 -0.08 -6.70 3.54
CA ILE A 41 -0.02 -5.29 3.99
C ILE A 41 0.97 -5.11 5.14
N ALA A 42 1.00 -6.02 6.11
CA ALA A 42 1.92 -5.95 7.24
C ALA A 42 3.38 -6.02 6.78
N ALA A 43 3.68 -6.90 5.82
CA ALA A 43 5.00 -7.01 5.21
C ALA A 43 5.39 -5.77 4.40
N ILE A 44 4.45 -5.20 3.62
CA ILE A 44 4.67 -3.94 2.90
C ILE A 44 4.90 -2.78 3.88
N ALA A 45 4.15 -2.73 4.99
CA ALA A 45 4.30 -1.70 6.02
C ALA A 45 5.64 -1.82 6.76
N ALA A 46 6.10 -3.05 7.05
CA ALA A 46 7.42 -3.31 7.61
C ALA A 46 8.52 -2.86 6.64
N ARG A 47 8.42 -3.28 5.37
CA ARG A 47 9.37 -2.89 4.32
C ARG A 47 9.39 -1.38 4.07
N TRP A 48 8.23 -0.74 4.09
CA TRP A 48 8.13 0.72 4.03
C TRP A 48 8.80 1.36 5.24
N LYS A 49 8.66 0.82 6.46
CA LYS A 49 9.37 1.35 7.64
C LYS A 49 10.89 1.17 7.54
N GLU A 50 11.35 0.04 7.00
CA GLU A 50 12.77 -0.28 6.79
C GLU A 50 13.41 0.52 5.65
N MET A 51 12.64 0.88 4.61
CA MET A 51 13.11 1.82 3.58
C MET A 51 13.45 3.15 4.22
N THR A 52 14.73 3.49 4.20
CA THR A 52 15.28 4.72 4.77
C THR A 52 14.76 5.94 3.99
N ALA A 53 14.92 7.14 4.57
CA ALA A 53 14.44 8.40 3.98
C ALA A 53 14.98 8.69 2.56
N GLU A 54 16.02 7.96 2.11
CA GLU A 54 16.59 8.05 0.78
C GLU A 54 15.77 7.35 -0.32
N GLU A 55 15.06 6.26 -0.01
CA GLU A 55 14.17 5.59 -0.99
C GLU A 55 12.72 6.10 -0.93
N LYS A 56 12.37 6.90 0.10
CA LYS A 56 11.03 7.50 0.29
C LYS A 56 10.86 8.88 -0.35
N LYS A 57 11.89 9.41 -1.01
CA LYS A 57 11.89 10.75 -1.62
C LYS A 57 11.31 10.75 -3.03
#